data_AF-A0A0M9EM01-F1
#
_entry.id   AF-A0A0M9EM01-F1
#
_cell.length_a   1.000
_cell.length_b   1.000
_cell.length_c   1.000
_cell.angle_alpha   90.00
_cell.angle_beta   90.00
_cell.angle_gamma   90.00
#
_symmetry.space_group_name_H-M   'P 1'
#
loop_
_entity.id
_entity.type
_entity.pdbx_description
1 polymer ?
#
loop_
_entity_poly.entity_id
_entity_poly.type
_entity_poly.pdbx_seq_one_letter_code
_entity_poly.pdbx_strand_id
1 'polypeptide(L)'
;MSDPQKYTVGWICAIATEYLAAQLFLDEEHEGPEFVSANDSNNYTLGKIGKHNVVVAVLPHGEYGVSSATGVAKDMLHSFPNVRFGLMVGIGGGAPTPEHDIRL
;
A
#
# COMPACT_ATOMS: atom_id res chain seq x y z
N MET A 1 -5.85 -12.96 14.90
CA MET A 1 -5.06 -12.82 13.66
C MET A 1 -5.98 -12.63 12.47
N SER A 2 -5.50 -12.01 11.39
CA SER A 2 -6.33 -11.58 10.26
C SER A 2 -6.34 -12.57 9.09
N ASP A 3 -7.53 -12.89 8.58
CA ASP A 3 -7.71 -13.72 7.38
C ASP A 3 -7.39 -12.91 6.10
N PRO A 4 -6.36 -13.28 5.31
CA PRO A 4 -5.97 -12.55 4.10
C PRO A 4 -7.08 -12.45 3.05
N GLN A 5 -8.03 -13.37 3.04
CA GLN A 5 -9.15 -13.35 2.10
C GLN A 5 -10.13 -12.21 2.37
N LYS A 6 -10.09 -11.56 3.54
CA LYS A 6 -10.99 -10.46 3.87
C LYS A 6 -10.58 -9.14 3.24
N TYR A 7 -9.37 -9.03 2.72
CA TYR A 7 -8.81 -7.78 2.21
C TYR A 7 -9.05 -7.63 0.73
N THR A 8 -9.45 -6.42 0.32
CA THR A 8 -9.89 -6.16 -1.06
C THR A 8 -9.23 -4.94 -1.70
N VAL A 9 -8.56 -4.12 -0.89
CA VAL A 9 -7.85 -2.93 -1.34
C VAL A 9 -6.39 -3.04 -0.90
N GLY A 10 -5.47 -2.91 -1.85
CA GLY A 10 -4.05 -2.74 -1.59
C GLY A 10 -3.68 -1.26 -1.65
N TRP A 11 -2.93 -0.78 -0.66
CA TRP A 11 -2.38 0.57 -0.58
C TRP A 11 -0.87 0.45 -0.49
N ILE A 12 -0.16 0.87 -1.54
CA ILE A 12 1.29 0.82 -1.63
C ILE A 12 1.83 2.24 -1.45
N CYS A 13 2.65 2.42 -0.43
CA CYS A 13 3.37 3.65 -0.15
C CYS A 13 4.79 3.56 -0.70
N ALA A 14 5.34 4.69 -1.08
CA ALA A 14 6.65 4.73 -1.68
C ALA A 14 7.75 5.07 -0.67
N ILE A 15 7.45 5.86 0.36
CA ILE A 15 8.34 6.11 1.49
C ILE A 15 7.70 5.85 2.87
N ALA A 16 8.55 5.72 3.89
CA ALA A 16 8.12 5.49 5.27
C ALA A 16 7.19 6.57 5.82
N THR A 17 7.36 7.83 5.42
CA THR A 17 6.49 8.94 5.85
C THR A 17 5.06 8.77 5.35
N GLU A 18 4.89 8.32 4.10
CA GLU A 18 3.59 8.03 3.50
C GLU A 18 2.96 6.81 4.13
N TYR A 19 3.78 5.79 4.43
CA TYR A 19 3.35 4.59 5.13
C TYR A 19 2.81 4.91 6.52
N LEU A 20 3.54 5.71 7.30
CA LEU A 20 3.09 6.16 8.61
C LEU A 20 1.77 6.93 8.52
N ALA A 21 1.63 7.82 7.52
CA ALA A 21 0.38 8.52 7.29
C ALA A 21 -0.76 7.52 6.98
N ALA A 22 -0.54 6.57 6.08
CA ALA A 22 -1.53 5.55 5.71
C ALA A 22 -2.00 4.74 6.92
N GLN A 23 -1.09 4.35 7.82
CA GLN A 23 -1.43 3.66 9.07
C GLN A 23 -2.32 4.55 9.98
N LEU A 24 -2.00 5.83 10.11
CA LEU A 24 -2.79 6.79 10.90
C LEU A 24 -4.18 7.08 10.32
N PHE A 25 -4.38 6.86 9.02
CA PHE A 25 -5.67 7.02 8.34
C PHE A 25 -6.60 5.80 8.46
N LEU A 26 -6.13 4.70 9.05
CA LEU A 26 -6.98 3.54 9.31
C LEU A 26 -7.98 3.86 10.43
N ASP A 27 -9.26 3.55 10.21
CA ASP A 27 -10.29 3.64 11.27
C ASP A 27 -10.07 2.56 12.33
N GLU A 28 -9.55 1.41 11.91
CA GLU A 28 -9.23 0.25 12.74
C GLU A 28 -7.98 -0.43 12.18
N GLU A 29 -7.00 -0.67 13.05
CA GLU A 29 -5.85 -1.52 12.74
C GLU A 29 -6.16 -2.95 13.17
N HIS A 30 -5.94 -3.91 12.27
CA HIS A 30 -6.08 -5.33 12.54
C HIS A 30 -4.71 -5.94 12.83
N GLU A 31 -4.70 -7.08 13.52
CA GLU A 31 -3.47 -7.87 13.66
C GLU A 31 -2.89 -8.23 12.28
N GLY A 32 -1.56 -8.27 12.18
CA GLY A 32 -0.86 -8.62 10.95
C GLY A 32 -1.20 -10.03 10.42
N PRO A 33 -0.78 -10.33 9.19
CA PRO A 33 -1.00 -11.65 8.59
C PRO A 33 -0.25 -12.75 9.35
N GLU A 34 -0.90 -13.90 9.55
CA GLU A 34 -0.29 -15.09 10.17
C GLU A 34 0.91 -15.64 9.40
N PHE A 35 0.78 -15.61 8.08
CA PHE A 35 1.76 -16.16 7.17
C PHE A 35 1.90 -15.25 5.96
N VAL A 36 3.15 -14.95 5.66
CA VAL A 36 3.58 -14.32 4.40
C VAL A 36 4.62 -15.28 3.82
N SER A 37 4.63 -15.43 2.50
CA SER A 37 5.61 -16.29 1.82
C SER A 37 7.04 -15.90 2.21
N ALA A 38 7.94 -16.87 2.35
CA ALA A 38 9.37 -16.59 2.61
C ALA A 38 10.04 -15.76 1.48
N ASN A 39 9.42 -15.73 0.30
CA ASN A 39 9.87 -14.93 -0.83
C ASN A 39 9.17 -13.57 -0.92
N ASP A 40 8.19 -13.30 -0.08
CA ASP A 40 7.54 -11.99 0.06
C ASP A 40 8.24 -11.25 1.20
N SER A 41 9.00 -10.23 0.81
CA SER A 41 9.79 -9.41 1.75
C SER A 41 9.05 -8.17 2.24
N ASN A 42 7.76 -8.04 1.91
CA ASN A 42 6.97 -6.88 2.30
C ASN A 42 6.60 -6.95 3.77
N ASN A 43 6.54 -5.77 4.39
CA ASN A 43 5.88 -5.59 5.66
C ASN A 43 4.47 -5.06 5.42
N TYR A 44 3.48 -5.69 6.03
CA TYR A 44 2.08 -5.34 5.85
C TYR A 44 1.48 -4.82 7.16
N THR A 45 0.82 -3.67 7.08
CA THR A 45 -0.18 -3.27 8.07
C THR A 45 -1.56 -3.53 7.51
N LEU A 46 -2.39 -4.14 8.32
CA LEU A 46 -3.74 -4.51 7.96
C LEU A 46 -4.73 -3.64 8.71
N GLY A 47 -5.80 -3.22 8.06
CA GLY A 47 -6.82 -2.45 8.75
C GLY A 47 -8.04 -2.19 7.90
N LYS A 48 -8.77 -1.16 8.28
CA LYS A 48 -10.05 -0.81 7.70
C LYS A 48 -10.18 0.70 7.50
N ILE A 49 -10.76 1.09 6.37
CA ILE A 49 -11.21 2.45 6.09
C ILE A 49 -12.65 2.37 5.60
N GLY A 50 -13.57 2.98 6.35
CA GLY A 50 -15.01 2.88 6.17
C GLY A 50 -15.48 1.42 6.19
N LYS A 51 -15.86 0.91 5.02
CA LYS A 51 -16.33 -0.47 4.84
C LYS A 51 -15.31 -1.37 4.15
N HIS A 52 -14.11 -0.87 3.87
CA HIS A 52 -13.09 -1.55 3.08
C HIS A 52 -11.98 -2.05 3.98
N ASN A 53 -11.64 -3.33 3.88
CA ASN A 53 -10.44 -3.88 4.48
C ASN A 53 -9.25 -3.62 3.55
N VAL A 54 -8.23 -2.96 4.09
CA VAL A 54 -7.08 -2.42 3.36
C VAL A 54 -5.81 -3.11 3.83
N VAL A 55 -4.96 -3.49 2.87
CA VAL A 55 -3.58 -3.93 3.09
C VAL A 55 -2.67 -2.78 2.74
N VAL A 56 -1.88 -2.29 3.70
CA VAL A 56 -0.90 -1.24 3.48
C VAL A 56 0.48 -1.88 3.42
N ALA A 57 1.26 -1.54 2.40
CA ALA A 57 2.67 -1.92 2.26
C ALA A 57 3.52 -0.69 1.90
N VAL A 58 4.82 -0.80 2.12
CA VAL A 58 5.81 0.22 1.72
C VAL A 58 6.94 -0.41 0.91
N LEU A 59 7.49 0.36 -0.03
CA LEU A 59 8.70 -0.02 -0.75
C LEU A 59 9.88 -0.29 0.21
N PRO A 60 10.83 -1.16 -0.17
CA PRO A 60 12.06 -1.37 0.59
C PRO A 60 12.80 -0.05 0.85
N HIS A 61 13.44 0.05 2.02
CA HIS A 61 14.10 1.29 2.42
C HIS A 61 15.19 1.72 1.43
N GLY A 62 15.13 2.97 0.97
CA GLY A 62 16.09 3.51 0.01
C GLY A 62 15.86 3.04 -1.43
N GLU A 63 14.88 2.17 -1.67
CA GLU A 63 14.45 1.80 -3.01
C GLU A 63 13.23 2.62 -3.43
N TYR A 64 13.24 3.06 -4.69
CA TYR A 64 12.13 3.79 -5.27
C TYR A 64 11.97 3.41 -6.74
N GLY A 65 10.77 3.65 -7.26
CA GLY A 65 10.47 3.49 -8.68
C GLY A 65 9.71 2.22 -9.02
N VAL A 66 9.53 2.03 -10.34
CA VAL A 66 8.56 1.08 -10.90
C VAL A 66 8.90 -0.37 -10.56
N SER A 67 10.18 -0.75 -10.57
CA SER A 67 10.60 -2.14 -10.31
C SER A 67 10.28 -2.57 -8.87
N SER A 68 10.67 -1.76 -7.88
CA SER A 68 10.38 -2.07 -6.48
C SER A 68 8.87 -2.04 -6.23
N ALA A 69 8.13 -1.10 -6.81
CA ALA A 69 6.67 -1.06 -6.71
C ALA A 69 5.99 -2.29 -7.32
N THR A 70 6.52 -2.79 -8.43
CA THR A 70 6.04 -4.00 -9.08
C THR A 70 6.27 -5.23 -8.20
N GLY A 71 7.44 -5.32 -7.53
CA GLY A 71 7.74 -6.38 -6.57
C GLY A 71 6.74 -6.38 -5.41
N VAL A 72 6.58 -5.23 -4.75
CA VAL A 72 5.63 -5.09 -3.64
C VAL A 72 4.21 -5.46 -4.07
N ALA A 73 3.75 -4.94 -5.21
CA ALA A 73 2.40 -5.20 -5.72
C ALA A 73 2.19 -6.68 -6.05
N LYS A 74 3.16 -7.32 -6.71
CA LYS A 74 3.09 -8.74 -7.08
C LYS A 74 2.96 -9.60 -5.82
N ASP A 75 3.83 -9.37 -4.85
CA ASP A 75 3.86 -10.15 -3.62
C ASP A 75 2.60 -9.93 -2.78
N MET A 76 2.09 -8.69 -2.72
CA MET A 76 0.80 -8.37 -2.11
C MET A 76 -0.36 -9.15 -2.75
N LEU A 77 -0.41 -9.24 -4.07
CA LEU A 77 -1.47 -10.00 -4.76
C LEU A 77 -1.36 -11.52 -4.51
N HIS A 78 -0.14 -12.02 -4.29
CA HIS A 78 0.05 -13.42 -3.88
C HIS A 78 -0.41 -13.67 -2.44
N SER A 79 -0.09 -12.76 -1.52
CA SER A 79 -0.41 -12.89 -0.09
C SER A 79 -1.88 -12.57 0.21
N PHE A 80 -2.52 -11.71 -0.59
CA PHE A 80 -3.91 -11.26 -0.42
C PHE A 80 -4.72 -11.46 -1.71
N PRO A 81 -5.20 -12.70 -1.98
CA PRO A 81 -5.76 -13.07 -3.29
C PRO A 81 -7.07 -12.36 -3.64
N ASN A 82 -7.75 -11.76 -2.65
CA ASN A 82 -8.99 -11.02 -2.86
C ASN A 82 -8.79 -9.51 -3.06
N VAL A 83 -7.56 -9.01 -3.08
CA VAL A 83 -7.26 -7.63 -3.47
C VAL A 83 -7.67 -7.42 -4.92
N ARG A 84 -8.60 -6.49 -5.14
CA ARG A 84 -9.16 -6.15 -6.46
C ARG A 84 -8.68 -4.80 -6.98
N PHE A 85 -8.33 -3.90 -6.07
CA PHE A 85 -7.87 -2.55 -6.37
C PHE A 85 -6.54 -2.33 -5.66
N GLY A 86 -5.50 -1.98 -6.42
CA GLY A 86 -4.22 -1.53 -5.89
C GLY A 86 -4.07 -0.03 -6.10
N LEU A 87 -3.75 0.70 -5.04
CA LEU A 87 -3.51 2.14 -5.05
C LEU A 87 -2.04 2.38 -4.74
N MET A 88 -1.33 3.07 -5.64
CA MET A 88 -0.02 3.65 -5.34
C MET A 88 -0.25 5.05 -4.81
N VAL A 89 -0.03 5.27 -3.52
CA VAL A 89 -0.35 6.52 -2.84
C VAL A 89 0.93 7.11 -2.27
N GLY A 90 1.21 8.35 -2.66
CA GLY A 90 2.38 9.07 -2.20
C GLY A 90 2.41 10.51 -2.66
N ILE A 91 3.49 11.19 -2.35
CA ILE A 91 3.74 12.58 -2.65
C ILE A 91 4.11 12.71 -4.13
N GLY A 92 3.33 13.49 -4.87
CA GLY A 92 3.59 13.85 -6.26
C GLY A 92 4.04 15.30 -6.40
N GLY A 93 4.97 15.56 -7.32
CA GLY A 93 5.32 16.91 -7.75
C GLY A 93 4.45 17.35 -8.94
N GLY A 94 4.09 18.64 -8.99
CA GLY A 94 3.39 19.24 -10.13
C GLY A 94 4.35 20.00 -11.05
N ALA A 95 4.07 19.98 -12.36
CA ALA A 95 4.82 20.72 -13.37
C ALA A 95 3.86 21.63 -14.18
N PRO A 96 3.35 22.72 -13.58
CA PRO A 96 2.40 23.60 -14.24
C PRO A 96 3.04 24.36 -15.42
N THR A 97 2.25 24.65 -16.44
CA THR A 97 2.63 25.55 -17.54
C THR A 97 1.58 26.66 -17.68
N PRO A 98 1.86 27.76 -18.41
CA PRO A 98 0.84 28.79 -18.66
C PRO A 98 -0.44 28.26 -19.31
N GLU A 99 -0.34 27.19 -20.11
CA GLU A 99 -1.48 26.51 -20.77
C GLU A 99 -2.14 25.45 -19.87
N HIS A 100 -1.45 25.01 -18.81
CA HIS A 100 -1.90 23.95 -17.91
C HIS A 100 -1.74 24.38 -16.46
N ASP A 101 -2.81 24.99 -15.92
CA ASP A 101 -2.93 25.34 -14.51
C ASP A 101 -3.15 24.07 -13.67
N ILE A 102 -2.04 23.46 -13.21
CA ILE A 102 -2.05 22.31 -12.31
C ILE A 102 -1.93 22.82 -10.86
N ARG A 103 -2.95 22.52 -10.04
CA ARG A 103 -2.97 22.82 -8.61
C ARG A 103 -3.12 21.50 -7.84
N LEU A 104 -2.23 21.28 -6.87
CA LEU A 104 -2.18 20.10 -6.00
C LEU A 104 -2.64 20.45 -4.59
#